data_AF-A0A3D5KIC9-F1
#
_entry.id   AF-A0A3D5KIC9-F1
#
_cell.length_a   1.000
_cell.length_b   1.000
_cell.length_c   1.000
_cell.angle_alpha   90.00
_cell.angle_beta   90.00
_cell.angle_gamma   90.00
#
_symmetry.space_group_name_H-M   'P 1'
#
loop_
_entity.id
_entity.type
_entity.pdbx_description
1 polymer ?
#
loop_
_entity_poly.entity_id
_entity_poly.type
_entity_poly.pdbx_seq_one_letter_code
_entity_poly.pdbx_strand_id
1 'polypeptide(L)'
;MKPTGKFIALITLALILILVKALLPYAKQEDNYSIEKVYTYLQDEANQRKVYEKAVELNGGDSANTCVYFVAEVLRRNDVFIDKWTSNTKQLIKILEEKGWQKIYNYEELKPGDLVFTTDHLGNKKGIPSHTYIFMGWVEDGSFDYAYICDNQAKDYDNQVYHIRNIAIVDEANGFTKDAFSFLMRPDV
;
A
#
# COMPACT_ATOMS: atom_id res chain seq x y z
N MET A 1 24.34 27.82 47.21
CA MET A 1 25.27 26.78 46.72
C MET A 1 25.35 26.85 45.20
N LYS A 2 26.54 27.02 44.63
CA LYS A 2 26.71 26.90 43.17
C LYS A 2 26.58 25.43 42.78
N PRO A 3 25.79 25.07 41.76
CA PRO A 3 25.70 23.69 41.31
C PRO A 3 27.09 23.21 40.89
N THR A 4 27.46 22.00 41.33
CA THR A 4 28.72 21.37 40.94
C THR A 4 28.66 21.01 39.46
N GLY A 5 29.81 20.98 38.78
CA GLY A 5 29.85 20.66 37.34
C GLY A 5 29.17 19.33 36.99
N LYS A 6 29.17 18.35 37.91
CA LYS A 6 28.45 17.08 37.77
C LYS A 6 26.93 17.23 37.75
N PHE A 7 26.39 18.14 38.57
CA PHE A 7 24.95 18.40 38.63
C PHE A 7 24.44 19.09 37.36
N ILE A 8 25.24 20.03 36.82
CA ILE A 8 24.95 20.68 35.54
C ILE A 8 24.96 19.64 34.41
N ALA A 9 25.98 18.78 34.35
CA ALA A 9 26.09 17.75 33.31
C ALA A 9 24.90 16.77 33.30
N LEU A 10 24.39 16.37 34.47
CA LEU A 10 23.22 15.50 34.58
C LEU A 10 21.95 16.17 34.04
N ILE A 11 21.75 17.45 34.33
CA ILE A 11 20.61 18.22 33.83
C ILE A 11 20.69 18.36 32.31
N THR A 12 21.87 18.68 31.79
CA THR A 12 22.10 18.80 30.34
C THR A 12 21.80 17.49 29.62
N LEU A 13 22.27 16.35 30.16
CA LEU A 13 22.01 15.03 29.57
C LEU A 13 20.51 14.69 29.57
N ALA A 14 19.79 14.98 30.66
CA ALA A 14 18.36 14.75 30.75
C ALA A 14 17.57 15.58 29.73
N LEU A 15 17.93 16.85 29.54
CA LEU A 15 17.32 17.74 28.55
C LEU A 15 17.56 17.24 27.12
N ILE A 16 18.78 16.79 26.80
CA ILE A 16 19.10 16.20 25.50
C ILE A 16 18.23 14.96 25.25
N LEU A 17 18.10 14.06 26.24
CA LEU A 17 17.28 12.85 26.10
C LEU A 17 15.80 13.15 25.87
N ILE A 18 15.26 14.18 26.55
CA ILE A 18 13.88 14.65 26.33
C ILE A 18 13.73 15.21 24.92
N LEU A 19 14.68 16.03 24.46
CA LEU A 19 14.67 16.61 23.13
C LEU A 19 14.75 15.52 22.04
N VAL A 20 15.63 14.54 22.21
CA VAL A 20 15.75 13.39 21.30
C VAL A 20 14.46 12.58 21.27
N LYS A 21 13.82 12.31 22.40
CA LYS A 21 12.51 11.65 22.44
C LYS A 21 11.40 12.46 21.75
N ALA A 22 11.43 13.78 21.88
CA ALA A 22 10.46 14.66 21.21
C ALA A 22 10.69 14.71 19.70
N LEU A 23 11.94 14.59 19.24
CA LEU A 23 12.31 14.65 17.82
C LEU A 23 12.34 13.28 17.12
N LEU A 24 12.45 12.17 17.86
CA LEU A 24 12.44 10.80 17.32
C LEU A 24 11.24 10.49 16.41
N PRO A 25 10.00 10.90 16.75
CA PRO A 25 8.84 10.73 15.86
C PRO A 25 8.89 11.59 14.58
N TYR A 26 9.72 12.64 14.58
CA TYR A 26 9.95 13.53 13.43
C TYR A 26 11.22 13.16 12.66
N ALA A 27 12.05 12.24 13.16
CA ALA A 27 13.08 11.62 12.36
C ALA A 27 12.36 10.86 11.25
N LYS A 28 12.64 11.24 9.99
CA LYS A 28 12.06 10.60 8.82
C LYS A 28 12.40 9.11 8.91
N GLN A 29 11.42 8.28 9.25
CA GLN A 29 11.57 6.84 9.15
C GLN A 29 11.85 6.56 7.68
N GLU A 30 13.03 6.01 7.38
CA GLU A 30 13.30 5.53 6.03
C GLU A 30 12.39 4.32 5.80
N ASP A 31 11.43 4.50 4.90
CA ASP A 31 10.61 3.40 4.42
C ASP A 31 11.51 2.40 3.71
N ASN A 32 11.46 1.13 4.11
CA ASN A 32 12.24 0.06 3.49
C ASN A 32 11.32 -0.87 2.70
N TYR A 33 10.64 -0.28 1.72
CA TYR A 33 9.76 -1.05 0.86
C TYR A 33 10.55 -2.06 0.03
N SER A 34 10.08 -3.30 0.02
CA SER A 34 10.59 -4.34 -0.85
C SER A 34 9.41 -5.09 -1.45
N ILE A 35 9.35 -5.13 -2.78
CA ILE A 35 8.37 -5.91 -3.53
C ILE A 35 8.44 -7.40 -3.15
N GLU A 36 9.64 -7.92 -2.87
CA GLU A 36 9.85 -9.31 -2.43
C GLU A 36 9.24 -9.57 -1.05
N LYS A 37 9.44 -8.64 -0.10
CA LYS A 37 8.83 -8.73 1.24
C LYS A 37 7.30 -8.73 1.15
N VAL A 38 6.74 -7.78 0.39
CA VAL A 38 5.29 -7.66 0.19
C VAL A 38 4.73 -8.92 -0.46
N TYR A 39 5.37 -9.39 -1.52
CA TYR A 39 4.97 -10.60 -2.22
C TYR A 39 4.98 -11.80 -1.27
N THR A 40 6.09 -12.03 -0.56
CA THR A 40 6.23 -13.13 0.41
C THR A 40 5.19 -13.03 1.53
N TYR A 41 4.96 -11.84 2.06
CA TYR A 41 3.97 -11.60 3.12
C TYR A 41 2.56 -11.98 2.65
N LEU A 42 2.20 -11.65 1.41
CA LEU A 42 0.90 -11.91 0.82
C LEU A 42 0.74 -13.31 0.21
N GLN A 43 1.79 -14.12 0.15
CA GLN A 43 1.64 -15.55 -0.16
C GLN A 43 0.95 -16.32 0.99
N ASP A 44 0.97 -15.79 2.21
CA ASP A 44 0.31 -16.39 3.37
C ASP A 44 -1.15 -15.93 3.47
N GLU A 45 -2.09 -16.88 3.38
CA GLU A 45 -3.53 -16.62 3.44
C GLU A 45 -3.98 -15.99 4.77
N ALA A 46 -3.37 -16.36 5.90
CA ALA A 46 -3.69 -15.76 7.19
C ALA A 46 -3.27 -14.29 7.23
N ASN A 47 -2.17 -13.93 6.56
CA ASN A 47 -1.75 -12.54 6.40
C ASN A 47 -2.68 -11.74 5.48
N GLN A 48 -3.12 -12.33 4.36
CA GLN A 48 -4.14 -11.74 3.49
C GLN A 48 -5.41 -11.41 4.28
N ARG A 49 -5.92 -12.38 5.06
CA ARG A 49 -7.12 -12.21 5.89
C ARG A 49 -6.94 -11.12 6.95
N LYS A 50 -5.80 -11.08 7.65
CA LYS A 50 -5.51 -10.03 8.64
C LYS A 50 -5.54 -8.62 8.04
N VAL A 51 -5.01 -8.46 6.82
CA VAL A 51 -5.03 -7.19 6.10
C VAL A 51 -6.47 -6.83 5.73
N TYR A 52 -7.21 -7.78 5.17
CA TYR A 52 -8.61 -7.59 4.79
C TYR A 52 -9.48 -7.18 5.99
N GLU A 53 -9.47 -7.96 7.07
CA GLU A 53 -10.22 -7.69 8.29
C GLU A 53 -9.87 -6.31 8.87
N LYS A 54 -8.58 -5.96 8.87
CA LYS A 54 -8.15 -4.66 9.37
C LYS A 54 -8.63 -3.51 8.48
N ALA A 55 -8.66 -3.69 7.16
CA ALA A 55 -9.18 -2.70 6.24
C ALA A 55 -10.69 -2.46 6.45
N VAL A 56 -11.46 -3.53 6.67
CA VAL A 56 -12.88 -3.47 7.01
C VAL A 56 -13.09 -2.77 8.36
N GLU A 57 -12.29 -3.10 9.38
CA GLU A 57 -12.35 -2.45 10.69
C GLU A 57 -12.12 -0.93 10.59
N LEU A 58 -11.09 -0.51 9.83
CA LEU A 58 -10.76 0.91 9.64
C LEU A 58 -11.86 1.67 8.88
N ASN A 59 -12.67 0.97 8.09
CA ASN A 59 -13.81 1.53 7.38
C ASN A 59 -15.15 1.35 8.13
N GLY A 60 -15.10 1.18 9.46
CA GLY A 60 -16.31 1.11 10.28
C GLY A 60 -17.11 -0.18 10.12
N GLY A 61 -16.48 -1.26 9.66
CA GLY A 61 -17.11 -2.58 9.48
C GLY A 61 -17.64 -2.84 8.07
N ASP A 62 -17.51 -1.89 7.14
CA ASP A 62 -17.91 -2.07 5.74
C ASP A 62 -16.70 -2.42 4.86
N SER A 63 -16.84 -3.45 4.02
CA SER A 63 -15.80 -3.86 3.07
C SER A 63 -15.83 -3.07 1.76
N ALA A 64 -16.92 -2.36 1.47
CA ALA A 64 -17.03 -1.54 0.27
C ALA A 64 -16.01 -0.39 0.27
N ASN A 65 -15.36 -0.17 -0.89
CA ASN A 65 -14.42 0.93 -1.11
C ASN A 65 -13.22 0.95 -0.14
N THR A 66 -12.77 -0.22 0.32
CA THR A 66 -11.65 -0.35 1.27
C THR A 66 -10.29 -0.62 0.62
N CYS A 67 -10.17 -0.48 -0.71
CA CYS A 67 -8.94 -0.78 -1.46
C CYS A 67 -7.71 -0.07 -0.90
N VAL A 68 -7.86 1.20 -0.55
CA VAL A 68 -6.77 2.01 0.00
C VAL A 68 -6.46 1.63 1.44
N TYR A 69 -7.47 1.31 2.27
CA TYR A 69 -7.23 0.79 3.60
C TYR A 69 -6.47 -0.55 3.56
N PHE A 70 -6.83 -1.43 2.62
CA PHE A 70 -6.18 -2.71 2.40
C PHE A 70 -4.72 -2.53 2.01
N VAL A 71 -4.44 -1.81 0.92
CA VAL A 71 -3.06 -1.56 0.47
C VAL A 71 -2.26 -0.83 1.53
N ALA A 72 -2.82 0.21 2.16
CA ALA A 72 -2.11 0.94 3.21
C ALA A 72 -1.76 0.04 4.40
N GLU A 73 -2.59 -0.97 4.71
CA GLU A 73 -2.28 -1.97 5.72
C GLU A 73 -1.20 -2.95 5.27
N VAL A 74 -1.20 -3.39 4.01
CA VAL A 74 -0.08 -4.15 3.44
C VAL A 74 1.22 -3.37 3.61
N LEU A 75 1.23 -2.09 3.22
CA LEU A 75 2.38 -1.20 3.33
C LEU A 75 2.87 -1.04 4.77
N ARG A 76 1.96 -0.76 5.72
CA ARG A 76 2.30 -0.66 7.15
C ARG A 76 2.92 -1.93 7.72
N ARG A 77 2.49 -3.09 7.26
CA ARG A 77 3.02 -4.39 7.69
C ARG A 77 4.34 -4.77 7.04
N ASN A 78 4.75 -4.03 6.01
CA ASN A 78 5.98 -4.21 5.26
C ASN A 78 6.86 -2.95 5.33
N ASP A 79 6.96 -2.36 6.53
CA ASP A 79 7.89 -1.28 6.88
C ASP A 79 7.71 0.04 6.10
N VAL A 80 6.51 0.30 5.55
CA VAL A 80 6.17 1.58 4.92
C VAL A 80 5.09 2.30 5.72
N PHE A 81 5.43 3.45 6.30
CA PHE A 81 4.46 4.20 7.10
C PHE A 81 3.43 4.89 6.21
N ILE A 82 2.17 4.47 6.32
CA ILE A 82 0.99 5.14 5.75
C ILE A 82 -0.01 5.39 6.88
N ASP A 83 -0.48 6.63 7.02
CA ASP A 83 -1.45 6.99 8.05
C ASP A 83 -2.74 6.14 7.94
N LYS A 84 -3.28 5.72 9.08
CA LYS A 84 -4.44 4.81 9.17
C LYS A 84 -5.71 5.42 8.57
N TRP A 85 -5.79 6.73 8.45
CA TRP A 85 -6.94 7.46 7.90
C TRP A 85 -6.82 7.73 6.39
N THR A 86 -5.74 7.26 5.75
CA THR A 86 -5.61 7.30 4.29
C THR A 86 -6.65 6.36 3.67
N SER A 87 -7.61 6.92 2.94
CA SER A 87 -8.83 6.18 2.54
C SER A 87 -9.17 6.28 1.06
N ASN A 88 -8.46 7.10 0.28
CA ASN A 88 -8.69 7.22 -1.17
C ASN A 88 -7.38 7.26 -1.96
N THR A 89 -7.48 6.87 -3.23
CA THR A 89 -6.33 6.68 -4.14
C THR A 89 -5.56 7.99 -4.32
N LYS A 90 -6.26 9.13 -4.42
CA LYS A 90 -5.63 10.45 -4.52
C LYS A 90 -4.73 10.77 -3.31
N GLN A 91 -5.17 10.49 -2.09
CA GLN A 91 -4.34 10.66 -0.89
C GLN A 91 -3.14 9.71 -0.90
N LEU A 92 -3.36 8.43 -1.19
CA LEU A 92 -2.29 7.44 -1.21
C LEU A 92 -1.21 7.79 -2.24
N ILE A 93 -1.60 8.11 -3.47
CA ILE A 93 -0.69 8.53 -4.54
C ILE A 93 0.17 9.71 -4.08
N LYS A 94 -0.46 10.75 -3.51
CA LYS A 94 0.27 11.93 -3.03
C LYS A 94 1.30 11.56 -1.95
N ILE A 95 0.93 10.72 -0.99
CA ILE A 95 1.83 10.26 0.08
C ILE A 95 3.01 9.49 -0.51
N LEU A 96 2.77 8.62 -1.49
CA LEU A 96 3.81 7.83 -2.14
C LEU A 96 4.75 8.72 -2.97
N GLU A 97 4.23 9.70 -3.69
CA GLU A 97 5.03 10.70 -4.41
C GLU A 97 5.91 11.53 -3.45
N GLU A 98 5.38 11.95 -2.30
CA GLU A 98 6.14 12.64 -1.24
C GLU A 98 7.24 11.75 -0.62
N LYS A 99 7.06 10.43 -0.69
CA LYS A 99 8.06 9.42 -0.29
C LYS A 99 9.04 9.06 -1.42
N GLY A 100 8.92 9.67 -2.60
CA GLY A 100 9.82 9.45 -3.74
C GLY A 100 9.47 8.23 -4.59
N TRP A 101 8.24 7.72 -4.51
CA TRP A 101 7.79 6.65 -5.39
C TRP A 101 7.49 7.19 -6.78
N GLN A 102 7.89 6.44 -7.79
CA GLN A 102 7.70 6.79 -9.19
C GLN A 102 6.51 6.05 -9.79
N LYS A 103 5.81 6.71 -10.71
CA LYS A 103 4.77 6.10 -11.53
C LYS A 103 5.40 5.45 -12.76
N ILE A 104 5.09 4.17 -12.97
CA ILE A 104 5.49 3.41 -14.15
C ILE A 104 4.23 3.00 -14.90
N TYR A 105 4.15 3.35 -16.19
CA TYR A 105 2.94 3.24 -17.00
C TYR A 105 2.92 2.01 -17.91
N ASN A 106 4.00 1.24 -17.94
CA ASN A 106 4.08 -0.01 -18.69
C ASN A 106 3.76 -1.17 -17.76
N TYR A 107 2.61 -1.83 -17.96
CA TYR A 107 2.24 -2.98 -17.13
C TYR A 107 3.15 -4.19 -17.38
N GLU A 108 3.84 -4.29 -18.53
CA GLU A 108 4.79 -5.37 -18.78
C GLU A 108 5.99 -5.34 -17.81
N GLU A 109 6.22 -4.21 -17.13
CA GLU A 109 7.26 -4.06 -16.11
C GLU A 109 6.80 -4.48 -14.70
N LEU A 110 5.56 -4.95 -14.56
CA LEU A 110 5.01 -5.46 -13.30
C LEU A 110 5.87 -6.61 -12.77
N LYS A 111 6.17 -6.53 -11.48
CA LYS A 111 6.83 -7.56 -10.70
C LYS A 111 5.96 -7.93 -9.50
N PRO A 112 5.92 -9.21 -9.08
CA PRO A 112 5.18 -9.61 -7.90
C PRO A 112 5.54 -8.73 -6.70
N GLY A 113 4.51 -8.25 -6.01
CA GLY A 113 4.60 -7.27 -4.92
C GLY A 113 4.44 -5.82 -5.35
N ASP A 114 4.30 -5.49 -6.64
CA ASP A 114 4.04 -4.10 -7.05
C ASP A 114 2.67 -3.59 -6.62
N LEU A 115 2.62 -2.30 -6.27
CA LEU A 115 1.40 -1.57 -6.02
C LEU A 115 0.85 -0.99 -7.34
N VAL A 116 -0.38 -1.36 -7.67
CA VAL A 116 -1.02 -1.01 -8.94
C VAL A 116 -2.24 -0.13 -8.73
N PHE A 117 -2.46 0.78 -9.68
CA PHE A 117 -3.62 1.67 -9.76
C PHE A 117 -4.34 1.49 -11.10
N THR A 118 -5.68 1.44 -11.04
CA THR A 118 -6.52 1.32 -12.23
C THR A 118 -6.77 2.68 -12.90
N THR A 119 -7.46 2.67 -14.03
CA THR A 119 -8.10 3.88 -14.57
C THR A 119 -9.17 4.40 -13.60
N ASP A 120 -9.74 5.57 -13.89
CA ASP A 120 -11.01 5.91 -13.26
C ASP A 120 -12.17 5.03 -13.80
N HIS A 121 -13.36 5.18 -13.21
CA HIS A 121 -14.58 4.45 -13.57
C HIS A 121 -15.09 4.72 -14.99
N LEU A 122 -14.51 5.67 -15.72
CA LEU A 122 -14.82 5.97 -17.12
C LEU A 122 -13.72 5.45 -18.07
N GLY A 123 -12.73 4.72 -17.55
CA GLY A 123 -11.61 4.20 -18.34
C GLY A 123 -10.52 5.24 -18.64
N ASN A 124 -10.52 6.41 -17.99
CA ASN A 124 -9.54 7.45 -18.24
C ASN A 124 -8.28 7.27 -17.40
N LYS A 125 -7.13 7.04 -18.06
CA LYS A 125 -5.80 6.91 -17.43
C LYS A 125 -5.28 8.19 -16.77
N LYS A 126 -5.87 9.35 -17.08
CA LYS A 126 -5.54 10.65 -16.46
C LYS A 126 -6.50 11.02 -15.32
N GLY A 127 -7.53 10.20 -15.08
CA GLY A 127 -8.48 10.37 -13.99
C GLY A 127 -7.89 10.00 -12.63
N ILE A 128 -8.72 10.09 -11.59
CA ILE A 128 -8.37 9.56 -10.27
C ILE A 128 -8.65 8.04 -10.30
N PRO A 129 -7.64 7.18 -10.07
CA PRO A 129 -7.85 5.73 -10.05
C PRO A 129 -9.02 5.34 -9.17
N SER A 130 -9.92 4.51 -9.69
CA SER A 130 -11.06 3.97 -8.94
C SER A 130 -10.62 2.91 -7.92
N HIS A 131 -9.53 2.20 -8.21
CA HIS A 131 -9.10 1.05 -7.45
C HIS A 131 -7.58 0.92 -7.37
N THR A 132 -7.12 0.16 -6.38
CA THR A 132 -5.70 -0.16 -6.17
C THR A 132 -5.54 -1.54 -5.55
N TYR A 133 -4.49 -2.25 -5.94
CA TYR A 133 -4.25 -3.64 -5.56
C TYR A 133 -2.74 -3.97 -5.58
N ILE A 134 -2.37 -5.12 -5.02
CA ILE A 134 -1.02 -5.66 -5.14
C ILE A 134 -0.98 -6.72 -6.24
N PHE A 135 -0.08 -6.57 -7.20
CA PHE A 135 0.15 -7.56 -8.24
C PHE A 135 0.93 -8.76 -7.68
N MET A 136 0.47 -9.99 -7.95
CA MET A 136 1.06 -11.22 -7.40
C MET A 136 1.69 -12.12 -8.47
N GLY A 137 1.50 -11.83 -9.76
CA GLY A 137 2.11 -12.55 -10.87
C GLY A 137 1.17 -12.71 -12.06
N TRP A 138 1.74 -12.92 -13.24
CA TRP A 138 0.96 -13.25 -14.44
C TRP A 138 0.44 -14.68 -14.36
N VAL A 139 -0.75 -14.94 -14.91
CA VAL A 139 -1.34 -16.29 -14.94
C VAL A 139 -0.66 -17.18 -15.97
N GLU A 140 -0.32 -16.61 -17.13
CA GLU A 140 0.30 -17.33 -18.24
C GLU A 140 1.58 -16.61 -18.67
N ASP A 141 2.66 -17.38 -18.83
CA ASP A 141 3.95 -16.83 -19.26
C ASP A 141 3.85 -16.23 -20.66
N GLY A 142 4.27 -14.97 -20.80
CA GLY A 142 4.22 -14.24 -22.07
C GLY A 142 2.86 -13.64 -22.40
N SER A 143 1.85 -13.80 -21.54
CA SER A 143 0.57 -13.08 -21.61
C SER A 143 0.50 -12.02 -20.51
N PHE A 144 0.00 -10.84 -20.87
CA PHE A 144 -0.18 -9.70 -19.97
C PHE A 144 -1.64 -9.34 -19.74
N ASP A 145 -2.56 -10.26 -20.05
CA ASP A 145 -3.99 -10.04 -19.90
C ASP A 145 -4.46 -10.32 -18.48
N TYR A 146 -4.12 -11.50 -17.94
CA TYR A 146 -4.61 -11.98 -16.64
C TYR A 146 -3.50 -12.10 -15.61
N ALA A 147 -3.78 -11.61 -14.42
CA ALA A 147 -2.86 -11.70 -13.29
C ALA A 147 -3.55 -12.18 -12.03
N TYR A 148 -2.77 -12.87 -11.19
CA TYR A 148 -3.06 -13.00 -9.79
C TYR A 148 -2.83 -11.66 -9.08
N ILE A 149 -3.78 -11.27 -8.25
CA ILE A 149 -3.71 -10.04 -7.45
C ILE A 149 -4.19 -10.29 -6.02
N CYS A 150 -3.83 -9.37 -5.11
CA CYS A 150 -4.36 -9.31 -3.75
C CYS A 150 -5.03 -7.95 -3.51
N ASP A 151 -6.31 -7.94 -3.15
CA ASP A 151 -7.05 -6.70 -2.81
C ASP A 151 -8.28 -6.91 -1.90
N ASN A 152 -9.09 -5.85 -1.72
CA ASN A 152 -10.28 -5.86 -0.89
C ASN A 152 -11.57 -6.33 -1.60
N GLN A 153 -11.54 -6.64 -2.89
CA GLN A 153 -12.70 -7.03 -3.69
C GLN A 153 -13.06 -8.52 -3.52
N ALA A 154 -12.58 -9.18 -2.45
CA ALA A 154 -12.81 -10.59 -2.18
C ALA A 154 -14.28 -11.05 -2.34
N LYS A 155 -15.25 -10.21 -1.93
CA LYS A 155 -16.68 -10.50 -2.08
C LYS A 155 -17.14 -10.67 -3.54
N ASP A 156 -16.41 -10.08 -4.49
CA ASP A 156 -16.67 -10.19 -5.92
C ASP A 156 -16.01 -11.45 -6.52
N TYR A 157 -15.24 -12.20 -5.71
CA TYR A 157 -14.44 -13.38 -6.10
C TYR A 157 -14.57 -14.50 -5.07
N ASP A 158 -15.79 -14.89 -4.72
CA ASP A 158 -16.06 -16.02 -3.81
C ASP A 158 -15.35 -15.92 -2.44
N ASN A 159 -15.20 -14.70 -1.93
CA ASN A 159 -14.47 -14.34 -0.71
C ASN A 159 -12.95 -14.58 -0.76
N GLN A 160 -12.35 -14.60 -1.95
CA GLN A 160 -10.91 -14.75 -2.14
C GLN A 160 -10.21 -13.39 -2.24
N VAL A 161 -9.37 -13.07 -1.25
CA VAL A 161 -8.51 -11.87 -1.27
C VAL A 161 -7.47 -11.96 -2.37
N TYR A 162 -6.90 -13.16 -2.55
CA TYR A 162 -6.02 -13.51 -3.65
C TYR A 162 -6.83 -14.13 -4.79
N HIS A 163 -6.91 -13.48 -5.95
CA HIS A 163 -7.72 -13.96 -7.07
C HIS A 163 -7.17 -13.49 -8.43
N ILE A 164 -7.74 -14.03 -9.51
CA ILE A 164 -7.37 -13.68 -10.88
C ILE A 164 -8.27 -12.57 -11.40
N ARG A 165 -7.70 -11.61 -12.13
CA ARG A 165 -8.47 -10.65 -12.93
C ARG A 165 -7.76 -10.28 -14.23
N ASN A 166 -8.52 -9.74 -15.18
CA ASN A 166 -7.92 -9.03 -16.30
C ASN A 166 -7.35 -7.68 -15.84
N ILE A 167 -6.15 -7.37 -16.34
CA ILE A 167 -5.38 -6.17 -16.03
C ILE A 167 -5.35 -5.21 -17.23
N ALA A 168 -5.34 -5.75 -18.45
CA ALA A 168 -5.13 -4.99 -19.68
C ALA A 168 -6.36 -4.19 -20.13
N ILE A 169 -7.57 -4.71 -19.89
CA ILE A 169 -8.84 -4.13 -20.33
C ILE A 169 -9.86 -3.98 -19.21
N VAL A 170 -10.93 -3.23 -19.47
CA VAL A 170 -12.12 -3.23 -18.62
C VAL A 170 -12.81 -4.58 -18.80
N ASP A 171 -13.07 -5.27 -17.69
CA ASP A 171 -13.63 -6.63 -17.68
C ASP A 171 -14.77 -6.74 -16.66
N GLU A 172 -15.43 -7.88 -16.59
CA GLU A 172 -16.44 -8.20 -15.59
C GLU A 172 -16.05 -9.46 -14.80
N ALA A 173 -16.20 -9.40 -13.48
CA ALA A 173 -16.09 -10.58 -12.63
C ALA A 173 -17.33 -10.69 -11.75
N ASN A 174 -18.04 -11.82 -11.83
CA ASN A 174 -19.27 -12.09 -11.09
C ASN A 174 -20.32 -10.96 -11.18
N GLY A 175 -20.44 -10.34 -12.36
CA GLY A 175 -21.38 -9.24 -12.63
C GLY A 175 -20.92 -7.86 -12.14
N PHE A 176 -19.67 -7.73 -11.70
CA PHE A 176 -19.07 -6.46 -11.31
C PHE A 176 -18.00 -6.02 -12.30
N THR A 177 -18.10 -4.79 -12.80
CA THR A 177 -17.09 -4.18 -13.67
C THR A 177 -15.75 -4.00 -12.95
N LYS A 178 -14.66 -4.25 -13.66
CA LYS A 178 -13.27 -4.18 -13.21
C LYS A 178 -12.50 -3.24 -14.13
N ASP A 179 -12.05 -2.12 -13.56
CA ASP A 179 -11.28 -1.12 -14.32
C ASP A 179 -9.90 -1.64 -14.74
N ALA A 180 -9.43 -1.20 -15.90
CA ALA A 180 -8.15 -1.59 -16.47
C ALA A 180 -6.97 -0.95 -15.72
N PHE A 181 -5.76 -1.46 -15.94
CA PHE A 181 -4.51 -0.86 -15.49
C PHE A 181 -4.33 0.58 -15.98
N SER A 182 -3.83 1.44 -15.09
CA SER A 182 -3.35 2.78 -15.44
C SER A 182 -1.85 2.93 -15.23
N PHE A 183 -1.36 2.64 -14.03
CA PHE A 183 0.06 2.69 -13.68
C PHE A 183 0.34 1.85 -12.43
N LEU A 184 1.60 1.49 -12.22
CA LEU A 184 2.12 1.00 -10.94
C LEU A 184 2.96 2.08 -10.25
N MET A 185 3.15 1.96 -8.95
CA MET A 185 4.10 2.77 -8.20
C MET A 185 5.12 1.91 -7.46
N ARG A 186 6.39 2.31 -7.52
CA ARG A 186 7.53 1.68 -6.81
C ARG A 186 8.48 2.78 -6.31
N PRO A 187 9.18 2.64 -5.16
CA PRO A 187 10.26 3.55 -4.80
C PRO A 187 11.38 3.51 -5.84
N ASP A 188 12.05 4.65 -6.06
CA ASP A 188 13.32 4.66 -6.80
C ASP A 188 14.32 3.72 -6.12
N VAL A 189 14.95 2.85 -6.92
CA VAL A 189 15.96 1.87 -6.48
C VAL A 189 17.36 2.45 -6.69
#